data_AF-A0A6P5EM91-F1
#
_entry.id   AF-A0A6P5EM91-F1
#
_cell.length_a   1.000
_cell.length_b   1.000
_cell.length_c   1.000
_cell.angle_alpha   90.00
_cell.angle_beta   90.00
_cell.angle_gamma   90.00
#
_symmetry.space_group_name_H-M   'P 1'
#
loop_
_entity.id
_entity.type
_entity.pdbx_description
1 polymer ?
#
loop_
_entity_poly.entity_id
_entity_poly.type
_entity_poly.pdbx_seq_one_letter_code
_entity_poly.pdbx_strand_id
1 'polypeptide(L)'
;MKVRESEAIFDVLGLNPQLFINEILNTVDDMVEGAFDFCLQRMPVVAGVGHAEKAKELPKGVYALRHLAKTILDKRMDSWEKYCLRHCFTVPEGFALPKANNLSTKDVLLEEELSDAEPDAWLDSMREKLSTIGKESGELQNEIFLLEKQSHFCTNYDATVAEAQQIFEESTVQEMFQGGARTLNFPSSISAMLY
;
A
#
# COMPACT_ATOMS: atom_id res chain seq x y z
N MET A 1 1.84 -41.32 8.90
CA MET A 1 1.46 -40.25 9.87
C MET A 1 0.26 -39.43 9.37
N LYS A 2 -0.71 -39.06 10.22
CA LYS A 2 -1.91 -38.28 9.79
C LYS A 2 -1.58 -36.79 9.81
N VAL A 3 -2.00 -36.02 8.79
CA VAL A 3 -1.82 -34.54 8.66
C VAL A 3 -2.05 -33.77 9.97
N ARG A 4 -2.98 -34.23 10.80
CA ARG A 4 -3.32 -33.63 12.10
C ARG A 4 -2.22 -33.73 13.18
N GLU A 5 -1.32 -34.71 13.07
CA GLU A 5 -0.20 -34.88 14.02
C GLU A 5 0.93 -33.90 13.73
N SER A 6 1.16 -33.56 12.45
CA SER A 6 2.11 -32.51 12.06
C SER A 6 1.60 -31.12 12.40
N GLU A 7 0.31 -30.84 12.19
CA GLU A 7 -0.32 -29.55 12.55
C GLU A 7 -0.15 -29.25 14.05
N ALA A 8 -0.43 -30.23 14.91
CA ALA A 8 -0.29 -30.07 16.36
C ALA A 8 1.15 -29.76 16.81
N ILE A 9 2.18 -30.23 16.07
CA ILE A 9 3.57 -29.94 16.37
C ILE A 9 3.91 -28.49 16.01
N PHE A 10 3.44 -28.02 14.85
CA PHE A 10 3.67 -26.64 14.43
C PHE A 10 2.90 -25.64 15.29
N ASP A 11 1.71 -26.00 15.76
CA ASP A 11 0.95 -25.19 16.72
C ASP A 11 1.72 -24.96 18.03
N VAL A 12 2.39 -25.99 18.57
CA VAL A 12 3.24 -25.83 19.77
C VAL A 12 4.45 -24.95 19.52
N LEU A 13 4.98 -24.96 18.29
CA LEU A 13 6.07 -24.08 17.87
C LEU A 13 5.60 -22.65 17.55
N GLY A 14 4.30 -22.36 17.68
CA GLY A 14 3.72 -21.06 17.31
C GLY A 14 3.81 -20.77 15.82
N LEU A 15 3.98 -21.80 14.99
CA LEU A 15 4.17 -21.68 13.56
C LEU A 15 2.92 -22.16 12.84
N ASN A 16 2.37 -21.32 11.96
CA ASN A 16 1.37 -21.75 11.01
C ASN A 16 2.00 -21.81 9.60
N PRO A 17 2.25 -23.02 9.06
CA PRO A 17 2.88 -23.19 7.75
C PRO A 17 2.18 -22.44 6.61
N GLN A 18 0.85 -22.43 6.59
CA GLN A 18 0.11 -21.76 5.52
C GLN A 18 0.20 -20.24 5.65
N LEU A 19 0.11 -19.68 6.86
CA LEU A 19 0.28 -18.24 7.07
C LEU A 19 1.68 -17.79 6.66
N PHE A 20 2.72 -18.54 7.06
CA PHE A 20 4.09 -18.25 6.66
C PHE A 20 4.27 -18.27 5.14
N ILE A 21 3.77 -19.31 4.46
CA ILE A 21 3.85 -19.41 3.01
C ILE A 21 3.14 -18.23 2.33
N ASN A 22 1.92 -17.89 2.78
CA ASN A 22 1.16 -16.76 2.24
C ASN A 22 1.90 -15.44 2.40
N GLU A 23 2.56 -15.21 3.54
CA GLU A 23 3.36 -14.01 3.78
C GLU A 23 4.53 -13.90 2.79
N ILE A 24 5.23 -15.00 2.54
CA ILE A 24 6.30 -15.04 1.53
C ILE A 24 5.76 -14.80 0.12
N LEU A 25 4.63 -15.41 -0.24
CA LEU A 25 3.97 -15.18 -1.53
C LEU A 25 3.65 -13.70 -1.75
N ASN A 26 2.98 -13.08 -0.77
CA ASN A 26 2.63 -11.67 -0.81
C ASN A 26 3.87 -10.77 -0.89
N THR A 27 4.91 -11.07 -0.10
CA THR A 27 6.17 -10.31 -0.13
C THR A 27 6.81 -10.35 -1.51
N VAL A 28 6.83 -11.51 -2.15
CA VAL A 28 7.40 -11.67 -3.49
C VAL A 28 6.59 -10.89 -4.52
N ASP A 29 5.26 -10.92 -4.45
CA ASP A 29 4.38 -10.15 -5.32
C ASP A 29 4.58 -8.64 -5.16
N ASP A 30 4.64 -8.15 -3.93
CA ASP A 30 4.87 -6.73 -3.60
C ASP A 30 6.24 -6.27 -4.11
N MET A 31 7.28 -7.09 -3.97
CA MET A 31 8.62 -6.78 -4.47
C MET A 31 8.64 -6.63 -6.00
N VAL A 32 7.97 -7.53 -6.71
CA VAL A 32 7.89 -7.49 -8.18
C VAL A 32 7.11 -6.27 -8.63
N GLU A 33 5.98 -5.99 -8.00
CA GLU A 33 5.17 -4.81 -8.26
C GLU A 33 6.00 -3.53 -8.08
N GLY A 34 6.62 -3.37 -6.91
CA GLY A 34 7.41 -2.20 -6.58
C GLY A 34 8.60 -2.00 -7.52
N ALA A 35 9.28 -3.08 -7.94
CA ALA A 35 10.41 -2.99 -8.86
C ALA A 35 10.00 -2.46 -10.24
N PHE A 36 8.88 -2.94 -10.79
CA PHE A 36 8.38 -2.47 -12.08
C PHE A 36 7.78 -1.08 -12.00
N ASP A 37 7.08 -0.73 -10.92
CA ASP A 37 6.57 0.62 -10.70
C ASP A 37 7.70 1.64 -10.58
N PHE A 38 8.78 1.29 -9.86
CA PHE A 38 10.01 2.10 -9.84
C PHE A 38 10.61 2.30 -11.23
N CYS A 39 10.66 1.24 -12.05
CA CYS A 39 11.13 1.36 -13.43
C CYS A 39 10.26 2.35 -14.21
N LEU A 40 8.93 2.23 -14.11
CA LEU A 40 7.98 3.10 -14.78
C LEU A 40 8.15 4.57 -14.35
N GLN A 41 8.31 4.81 -13.05
CA GLN A 41 8.54 6.15 -12.50
C GLN A 41 9.84 6.80 -13.01
N ARG A 42 10.89 6.03 -13.29
CA ARG A 42 12.16 6.56 -13.81
C ARG A 42 12.20 6.76 -15.31
N MET A 43 11.24 6.20 -16.06
CA MET A 43 11.26 6.29 -17.53
C MET A 43 11.31 7.73 -18.09
N PRO A 44 10.58 8.73 -17.55
CA PRO A 44 10.65 10.10 -18.06
C PRO A 44 12.05 10.71 -17.93
N VAL A 45 12.78 10.35 -16.88
CA VAL A 45 14.18 10.79 -16.64
C VAL A 45 15.14 10.14 -17.64
N VAL A 46 14.90 8.87 -17.99
CA VAL A 46 15.74 8.08 -18.92
C VAL A 46 15.44 8.42 -20.38
N ALA A 47 14.20 8.77 -20.72
CA ALA A 47 13.78 8.99 -22.10
C ALA A 47 14.39 10.25 -22.74
N GLY A 48 14.78 11.25 -21.94
CA GLY A 48 15.37 12.51 -22.40
C GLY A 48 14.42 13.36 -23.26
N VAL A 49 14.69 14.67 -23.35
CA VAL A 49 13.89 15.59 -24.18
C VAL A 49 14.22 15.33 -25.65
N GLY A 50 13.27 14.78 -26.42
CA GLY A 50 13.41 14.66 -27.89
C GLY A 50 12.97 13.34 -28.53
N HIS A 51 12.48 12.35 -27.76
CA HIS A 51 12.06 11.05 -28.30
C HIS A 51 10.61 10.70 -27.96
N ALA A 52 9.67 11.53 -28.42
CA ALA A 52 8.23 11.40 -28.13
C ALA A 52 7.63 10.03 -28.52
N GLU A 53 8.19 9.34 -29.51
CA GLU A 53 7.71 8.04 -29.95
C GLU A 53 8.29 6.88 -29.10
N LYS A 54 9.58 6.91 -28.76
CA LYS A 54 10.16 5.96 -27.78
C LYS A 54 9.56 6.14 -26.39
N ALA A 55 9.21 7.36 -25.99
CA ALA A 55 8.55 7.64 -24.72
C ALA A 55 7.16 6.99 -24.60
N LYS A 56 6.48 6.72 -25.73
CA LYS A 56 5.17 6.06 -25.77
C LYS A 56 5.26 4.53 -25.80
N GLU A 57 6.31 3.97 -26.40
CA GLU A 57 6.49 2.52 -26.53
C GLU A 57 7.22 1.89 -25.32
N LEU A 58 8.08 2.65 -24.63
CA LEU A 58 8.83 2.16 -23.48
C LEU A 58 7.93 1.69 -22.31
N PRO A 59 6.86 2.42 -21.89
CA PRO A 59 5.92 1.92 -20.88
C PRO A 59 5.29 0.59 -21.26
N LYS A 60 4.89 0.43 -22.53
CA LYS A 60 4.27 -0.80 -23.04
C LYS A 60 5.22 -1.99 -22.93
N GLY A 61 6.50 -1.80 -23.25
CA GLY A 61 7.54 -2.82 -23.08
C GLY A 61 7.72 -3.22 -21.61
N VAL A 62 7.74 -2.24 -20.70
CA VAL A 62 7.85 -2.51 -19.26
C VAL A 62 6.63 -3.26 -18.74
N TYR A 63 5.41 -2.92 -19.17
CA TYR A 63 4.21 -3.68 -18.82
C TYR A 63 4.23 -5.12 -19.35
N ALA A 64 4.71 -5.33 -20.58
CA ALA A 64 4.85 -6.68 -21.14
C ALA A 64 5.87 -7.53 -20.35
N LEU A 65 6.99 -6.94 -19.96
CA LEU A 65 7.99 -7.60 -19.11
C LEU A 65 7.44 -7.91 -17.72
N ARG A 66 6.70 -6.97 -17.12
CA ARG A 66 6.02 -7.16 -15.84
C ARG A 66 5.05 -8.32 -15.89
N HIS A 67 4.20 -8.37 -16.92
CA HIS A 67 3.25 -9.47 -17.11
C HIS A 67 3.97 -10.82 -17.27
N LEU A 68 5.04 -10.87 -18.08
CA LEU A 68 5.83 -12.08 -18.27
C LEU A 68 6.48 -12.55 -16.96
N ALA A 69 7.11 -11.63 -16.23
CA ALA A 69 7.75 -11.91 -14.96
C ALA A 69 6.74 -12.47 -13.94
N LYS A 70 5.58 -11.81 -13.78
CA LYS A 70 4.49 -12.29 -12.91
C LYS A 70 4.03 -13.69 -13.31
N THR A 71 3.69 -13.90 -14.58
CA THR A 71 3.23 -15.21 -15.08
C THR A 71 4.22 -16.35 -14.77
N ILE A 72 5.51 -16.09 -14.96
CA ILE A 72 6.56 -17.09 -14.67
C ILE A 72 6.65 -17.32 -13.17
N LEU A 73 6.62 -16.25 -12.39
CA LEU A 73 6.77 -16.30 -10.95
C LEU A 73 5.59 -16.99 -10.28
N ASP A 74 4.35 -16.66 -10.65
CA ASP A 74 3.12 -17.30 -10.16
C ASP A 74 3.22 -18.82 -10.28
N LYS A 75 3.65 -19.30 -11.45
CA LYS A 75 3.83 -20.74 -11.70
C LYS A 75 4.91 -21.37 -10.83
N ARG A 76 6.02 -20.65 -10.61
CA ARG A 76 7.13 -21.12 -9.77
C ARG A 76 6.75 -21.12 -8.31
N MET A 77 6.04 -20.09 -7.85
CA MET A 77 5.58 -19.92 -6.49
C MET A 77 4.49 -20.93 -6.12
N ASP A 78 3.56 -21.24 -7.04
CA ASP A 78 2.59 -22.35 -6.85
C ASP A 78 3.29 -23.71 -6.69
N SER A 79 4.35 -23.95 -7.46
CA SER A 79 5.14 -25.19 -7.31
C SER A 79 5.92 -25.21 -6.00
N TRP A 80 6.46 -24.07 -5.59
CA TRP A 80 7.20 -23.90 -4.34
C TRP A 80 6.29 -24.09 -3.11
N GLU A 81 5.10 -23.49 -3.08
CA GLU A 81 4.10 -23.67 -2.02
C GLU A 81 3.77 -25.16 -1.85
N LYS A 82 3.44 -25.84 -2.95
CA LYS A 82 3.14 -27.27 -2.93
C LYS A 82 4.31 -28.10 -2.41
N TYR A 83 5.54 -27.73 -2.75
CA TYR A 83 6.73 -28.40 -2.25
C TYR A 83 6.90 -28.18 -0.74
N CYS A 84 6.75 -26.94 -0.26
CA CYS A 84 6.85 -26.59 1.14
C CYS A 84 5.84 -27.34 2.00
N LEU A 85 4.57 -27.38 1.59
CA LEU A 85 3.52 -28.09 2.32
C LEU A 85 3.72 -29.61 2.33
N ARG A 86 4.36 -30.17 1.29
CA ARG A 86 4.59 -31.62 1.19
C ARG A 86 5.87 -32.11 1.83
N HIS A 87 6.87 -31.26 1.99
CA HIS A 87 8.22 -31.70 2.34
C HIS A 87 8.90 -30.86 3.43
N CYS A 88 8.68 -29.55 3.46
CA CYS A 88 9.29 -28.67 4.46
C CYS A 88 8.49 -28.68 5.77
N PHE A 89 7.16 -28.62 5.65
CA PHE A 89 6.23 -28.59 6.78
C PHE A 89 5.56 -29.95 6.99
N THR A 90 6.34 -31.01 6.85
CA THR A 90 5.92 -32.37 7.16
C THR A 90 6.81 -32.96 8.22
N VAL A 91 6.20 -33.47 9.28
CA VAL A 91 6.95 -34.10 10.35
C VAL A 91 7.32 -35.53 9.92
N PRO A 92 8.62 -35.91 9.96
CA PRO A 92 9.05 -37.25 9.59
C PRO A 92 8.39 -38.34 10.43
N GLU A 93 8.16 -39.51 9.83
CA GLU A 93 7.54 -40.63 10.52
C GLU A 93 8.41 -41.13 11.68
N GLY A 94 7.81 -41.23 12.87
CA GLY A 94 8.51 -41.58 14.12
C GLY A 94 8.96 -40.37 14.94
N PHE A 95 8.83 -39.15 14.42
CA PHE A 95 9.04 -37.94 15.22
C PHE A 95 7.72 -37.58 15.92
N ALA A 96 7.73 -37.68 17.24
CA ALA A 96 6.67 -37.20 18.10
C ALA A 96 7.28 -36.17 19.04
N LEU A 97 6.55 -35.07 19.28
CA LEU A 97 6.92 -34.14 20.33
C LEU A 97 6.96 -34.93 21.65
N PRO A 98 7.97 -34.73 22.52
CA PRO A 98 7.94 -35.28 23.87
C PRO A 98 6.58 -34.92 24.47
N LYS A 99 5.78 -35.92 24.84
CA LYS A 99 4.52 -35.67 25.51
C LYS A 99 4.85 -34.77 26.71
N ALA A 100 4.25 -33.58 26.74
CA ALA A 100 4.40 -32.63 27.85
C ALA A 100 4.06 -33.27 29.21
N ASN A 101 3.42 -34.44 29.23
CA ASN A 101 3.00 -35.16 30.41
C ASN A 101 4.07 -36.06 31.06
N ASN A 102 5.30 -36.13 30.54
CA ASN A 102 6.35 -36.94 31.16
C ASN A 102 7.78 -36.43 30.96
N LEU A 103 7.96 -35.11 30.83
CA LEU A 103 9.14 -34.52 31.47
C LEU A 103 8.93 -34.73 32.96
N SER A 104 9.46 -35.84 33.49
CA SER A 104 9.64 -35.97 34.93
C SER A 104 10.34 -34.69 35.35
N THR A 105 9.72 -33.95 36.25
CA THR A 105 10.09 -32.65 36.83
C THR A 105 11.52 -32.62 37.43
N LYS A 106 12.34 -33.64 37.16
CA LYS A 106 13.72 -33.80 37.58
C LYS A 106 14.77 -33.61 36.49
N ASP A 107 14.44 -33.73 35.20
CA ASP A 107 15.49 -33.79 34.15
C ASP A 107 15.65 -32.54 33.29
N VAL A 108 14.81 -31.50 33.46
CA VAL A 108 15.03 -30.21 32.79
C VAL A 108 15.00 -29.12 33.83
N LEU A 109 16.20 -28.69 34.20
CA LEU A 109 16.56 -27.50 34.95
C LEU A 109 16.35 -27.56 36.47
N LEU A 110 17.48 -27.43 37.16
CA LEU A 110 17.60 -26.68 38.40
C LEU A 110 17.12 -25.23 38.16
N GLU A 111 15.83 -25.04 37.90
CA GLU A 111 15.19 -23.76 38.14
C GLU A 111 14.82 -23.75 39.62
N GLU A 112 15.77 -23.20 40.38
CA GLU A 112 15.51 -22.37 41.55
C GLU A 112 14.07 -21.81 41.51
N GLU A 113 13.33 -21.89 42.61
CA GLU A 113 11.97 -21.38 42.79
C GLU A 113 11.82 -19.92 42.30
N LEU A 114 11.73 -19.72 40.98
CA LEU A 114 11.41 -18.45 40.38
C LEU A 114 9.89 -18.37 40.40
N SER A 115 9.41 -17.70 41.44
CA SER A 115 8.02 -17.32 41.65
C SER A 115 7.37 -16.90 40.32
N ASP A 116 6.20 -17.47 40.01
CA ASP A 116 5.32 -17.15 38.88
C ASP A 116 4.91 -15.65 38.81
N ALA A 117 5.28 -14.88 39.83
CA ALA A 117 5.01 -13.45 39.97
C ALA A 117 5.77 -12.57 38.96
N GLU A 118 6.97 -12.97 38.51
CA GLU A 118 7.76 -12.21 37.53
C GLU A 118 7.18 -12.28 36.10
N PRO A 119 6.84 -13.47 35.55
CA PRO A 119 6.19 -13.55 34.24
C PRO A 119 4.79 -12.92 34.24
N ASP A 120 4.01 -13.05 35.32
CA ASP A 120 2.71 -12.38 35.44
C ASP A 120 2.82 -10.85 35.44
N ALA A 121 3.79 -10.29 36.17
CA ALA A 121 4.05 -8.85 36.15
C ALA A 121 4.48 -8.35 34.77
N TRP A 122 5.25 -9.16 34.02
CA TRP A 122 5.61 -8.85 32.63
C TRP A 122 4.40 -8.88 31.69
N LEU A 123 3.52 -9.87 31.84
CA LEU A 123 2.27 -9.97 31.06
C LEU A 123 1.34 -8.80 31.34
N ASP A 124 1.20 -8.38 32.60
CA ASP A 124 0.39 -7.22 32.96
C ASP A 124 1.00 -5.92 32.40
N SER A 125 2.32 -5.77 32.46
CA SER A 125 3.02 -4.65 31.80
C SER A 125 2.79 -4.63 30.28
N MET A 126 2.80 -5.79 29.63
CA MET A 126 2.53 -5.91 28.18
C MET A 126 1.09 -5.59 27.83
N ARG A 127 0.12 -6.03 28.65
CA ARG A 127 -1.31 -5.67 28.49
C ARG A 127 -1.52 -4.18 28.66
N GLU A 128 -0.88 -3.57 29.65
CA GLU A 128 -0.94 -2.13 29.86
C GLU A 128 -0.37 -1.37 28.65
N LYS A 129 0.80 -1.78 28.14
CA LYS A 129 1.40 -1.19 26.93
C LYS A 129 0.49 -1.35 25.71
N LEU A 130 -0.12 -2.52 25.50
CA LEU A 130 -1.07 -2.75 24.41
C LEU A 130 -2.32 -1.87 24.54
N SER A 131 -2.84 -1.68 25.75
CA SER A 131 -3.97 -0.79 26.03
C SER A 131 -3.63 0.65 25.67
N THR A 132 -2.45 1.13 26.10
CA THR A 132 -1.96 2.47 25.78
C THR A 132 -1.78 2.68 24.28
N ILE A 133 -1.08 1.76 23.59
CA ILE A 133 -0.88 1.83 22.13
C ILE A 133 -2.23 1.76 21.40
N GLY A 134 -3.18 0.95 21.87
CA GLY A 134 -4.52 0.86 21.28
C GLY A 134 -5.29 2.18 21.39
N LYS A 135 -5.18 2.86 22.52
CA LYS A 135 -5.76 4.19 22.71
C LYS A 135 -5.11 5.23 21.79
N GLU A 136 -3.78 5.29 21.77
CA GLU A 136 -3.03 6.22 20.91
C GLU A 136 -3.33 5.99 19.43
N SER A 137 -3.40 4.73 19.00
CA SER A 137 -3.78 4.36 17.64
C SER A 137 -5.20 4.84 17.29
N GLY A 138 -6.15 4.73 18.22
CA GLY A 138 -7.51 5.24 18.03
C GLY A 138 -7.57 6.77 17.92
N GLU A 139 -6.77 7.47 18.72
CA GLU A 139 -6.64 8.93 18.66
C GLU A 139 -6.05 9.39 17.32
N LEU A 140 -4.96 8.75 16.87
CA LEU A 140 -4.34 9.02 15.57
C LEU A 140 -5.28 8.73 14.39
N GLN A 141 -6.03 7.63 14.44
CA GLN A 141 -7.00 7.30 13.40
C GLN A 141 -8.07 8.38 13.27
N ASN A 142 -8.52 8.93 14.40
CA ASN A 142 -9.48 10.04 14.43
C ASN A 142 -8.86 11.34 13.88
N GLU A 143 -7.60 11.62 14.20
CA GLU A 143 -6.87 12.77 13.63
C GLU A 143 -6.75 12.66 12.11
N ILE A 144 -6.36 11.49 11.59
CA ILE A 144 -6.29 11.23 10.14
C ILE A 144 -7.64 11.50 9.48
N PHE A 145 -8.73 10.95 10.06
CA PHE A 145 -10.07 11.16 9.53
C PHE A 145 -10.46 12.66 9.47
N LEU A 146 -10.13 13.44 10.51
CA LEU A 146 -10.40 14.88 10.54
C LEU A 146 -9.57 15.64 9.50
N LEU A 147 -8.29 15.29 9.35
CA LEU A 147 -7.39 15.90 8.38
C LEU A 147 -7.81 15.57 6.93
N GLU A 148 -8.21 14.34 6.64
CA GLU A 148 -8.74 13.94 5.33
C GLU A 148 -10.00 14.73 4.99
N LYS A 149 -10.93 14.85 5.95
CA LYS A 149 -12.16 15.64 5.76
C LYS A 149 -11.83 17.12 5.48
N GLN A 150 -10.87 17.68 6.20
CA GLN A 150 -10.42 19.07 5.98
C GLN A 150 -9.76 19.23 4.62
N SER A 151 -8.87 18.32 4.24
CA SER A 151 -8.19 18.30 2.94
C SER A 151 -9.18 18.25 1.78
N HIS A 152 -10.20 17.39 1.88
CA HIS A 152 -11.29 17.32 0.92
C HIS A 152 -12.06 18.64 0.82
N PHE A 153 -12.35 19.28 1.95
CA PHE A 153 -13.02 20.58 1.96
C PHE A 153 -12.17 21.68 1.30
N CYS A 154 -10.89 21.77 1.63
CA CYS A 154 -9.95 22.72 1.01
C CYS A 154 -9.83 22.49 -0.50
N THR A 155 -9.68 21.25 -0.94
CA THR A 155 -9.58 20.91 -2.37
C THR A 155 -10.84 21.35 -3.14
N ASN A 156 -12.02 21.10 -2.57
CA ASN A 156 -13.29 21.52 -3.19
C ASN A 156 -13.43 23.06 -3.21
N TYR A 157 -12.96 23.73 -2.15
CA TYR A 157 -12.95 25.19 -2.10
C TYR A 157 -12.01 25.78 -3.15
N ASP A 158 -10.78 25.27 -3.25
CA ASP A 158 -9.80 25.69 -4.25
C ASP A 158 -10.33 25.49 -5.67
N ALA A 159 -11.00 24.37 -5.94
CA ALA A 159 -11.68 24.13 -7.23
C ALA A 159 -12.79 25.15 -7.50
N THR A 160 -13.63 25.45 -6.49
CA THR A 160 -14.72 26.43 -6.61
C THR A 160 -14.19 27.85 -6.85
N VAL A 161 -13.09 28.21 -6.18
CA VAL A 161 -12.42 29.51 -6.38
C VAL A 161 -11.80 29.60 -7.77
N ALA A 162 -11.16 28.52 -8.23
CA ALA A 162 -10.60 28.45 -9.59
C ALA A 162 -11.70 28.60 -10.65
N GLU A 163 -12.85 27.96 -10.48
CA GLU A 163 -14.02 28.11 -11.36
C GLU A 163 -14.56 29.55 -11.35
N ALA A 164 -14.70 30.17 -10.19
CA ALA A 164 -15.16 31.56 -10.08
C ALA A 164 -14.17 32.55 -10.73
N GLN A 165 -12.87 32.31 -10.58
CA GLN A 165 -11.84 33.09 -11.25
C GLN A 165 -11.92 32.95 -12.77
N GLN A 166 -12.09 31.73 -13.28
CA GLN A 166 -12.26 31.47 -14.70
C GLN A 166 -13.48 32.21 -15.27
N ILE A 167 -14.63 32.16 -14.58
CA ILE A 167 -15.85 32.87 -14.98
C ILE A 167 -15.61 34.39 -15.05
N PHE A 168 -14.89 34.95 -14.07
CA PHE A 168 -14.56 36.37 -14.06
C PHE A 168 -13.65 36.75 -15.25
N GLU A 169 -12.62 35.96 -15.52
CA GLU A 169 -11.73 36.15 -16.67
C GLU A 169 -12.50 36.11 -18.00
N GLU A 170 -13.39 35.12 -18.19
CA GLU A 170 -14.24 35.00 -19.37
C GLU A 170 -15.20 36.19 -19.52
N SER A 171 -15.81 36.65 -18.42
CA SER A 171 -16.70 37.82 -18.44
C SER A 171 -15.96 39.11 -18.79
N THR A 172 -14.73 39.28 -18.29
CA THR A 172 -13.89 40.45 -18.56
C THR A 172 -13.52 40.50 -20.04
N VAL A 173 -13.14 39.35 -20.60
CA VAL A 173 -12.86 39.21 -22.04
C VAL A 173 -14.11 39.58 -22.85
N GLN A 174 -15.29 39.06 -22.48
CA GLN A 174 -16.55 39.35 -23.16
C GLN A 174 -16.94 40.84 -23.09
N GLU A 175 -16.77 41.50 -21.95
CA GLU A 175 -17.02 42.94 -21.79
C GLU A 175 -16.07 43.79 -22.63
N MET A 176 -14.78 43.43 -22.69
CA MET A 176 -13.83 44.13 -23.57
C MET A 176 -14.22 44.01 -25.05
N PHE A 177 -14.66 42.83 -25.50
CA PHE A 177 -15.15 42.64 -26.87
C PHE A 177 -16.40 43.48 -27.16
N GLN A 178 -17.35 43.58 -26.22
CA GLN A 178 -18.56 44.40 -26.38
C GLN A 178 -18.28 45.91 -26.29
N GLY A 179 -17.40 46.34 -25.40
CA GLY A 179 -16.97 47.74 -25.25
C GLY A 179 -16.18 48.23 -26.47
N GLY A 180 -15.34 47.38 -27.05
CA GLY A 180 -14.66 47.64 -28.33
C GLY A 180 -15.62 47.78 -29.51
N ALA A 181 -16.66 46.94 -29.57
CA ALA A 181 -17.68 47.04 -30.62
C ALA A 181 -18.54 48.31 -30.53
N ARG A 182 -18.81 48.82 -29.32
CA ARG A 182 -19.56 50.09 -29.14
C ARG A 182 -18.70 51.32 -29.43
N THR A 183 -17.40 51.27 -29.16
CA THR A 183 -16.47 52.37 -29.47
C THR A 183 -16.10 52.45 -30.95
N LEU A 184 -16.19 51.34 -31.69
CA LEU A 184 -16.05 51.34 -33.15
C LEU A 184 -17.34 51.75 -33.89
N ASN A 185 -18.50 51.70 -33.24
CA ASN A 185 -19.76 52.25 -33.74
C ASN A 185 -19.93 53.73 -33.31
N PHE A 186 -19.03 54.61 -33.76
CA PHE A 186 -19.35 56.05 -33.78
C PHE A 186 -20.45 56.31 -34.83
N PRO A 187 -21.44 57.19 -34.56
CA PRO A 187 -22.52 57.44 -35.49
C PRO A 187 -21.98 58.07 -36.78
N SER A 188 -22.50 57.58 -37.91
CA SER A 188 -22.33 58.05 -39.29
C SER A 188 -22.78 59.52 -39.53
N SER A 189 -22.56 60.44 -38.59
CA SER A 189 -23.01 61.84 -38.69
C SER A 189 -21.92 62.86 -39.02
N ILE A 190 -20.70 62.43 -39.40
CA ILE A 190 -19.64 63.37 -39.84
C ILE A 190 -19.42 63.36 -41.37
N SER A 191 -20.20 62.60 -42.14
CA SER A 191 -20.11 62.61 -43.63
C SER A 191 -21.08 63.62 -44.30
N ALA A 192 -21.30 64.80 -43.71
CA ALA A 192 -22.14 65.84 -44.32
C ALA A 192 -21.62 67.27 -44.12
N MET A 193 -20.31 67.50 -43.96
CA MET A 193 -19.83 68.88 -43.84
C MET A 193 -18.45 69.23 -44.42
N LEU A 194 -17.85 68.45 -45.32
CA LEU A 194 -16.69 68.94 -46.09
C LEU A 194 -16.65 68.36 -47.51
N TYR A 195 -16.98 69.26 -48.46
CA TYR A 195 -16.86 69.23 -49.92
C TYR A 195 -17.83 68.35 -50.72
#